data_AF-A0A927ZZ88-F1
#
_entry.id   AF-A0A927ZZ88-F1
#
_cell.length_a   1.000
_cell.length_b   1.000
_cell.length_c   1.000
_cell.angle_alpha   90.00
_cell.angle_beta   90.00
_cell.angle_gamma   90.00
#
_symmetry.space_group_name_H-M   'P 1'
#
loop_
_entity.id
_entity.type
_entity.pdbx_description
1 polymer ?
#
loop_
_entity_poly.entity_id
_entity_poly.type
_entity_poly.pdbx_seq_one_letter_code
_entity_poly.pdbx_strand_id
1 'polypeptide(L)'
;MKKILILLAAVLLLAGCSGNDKKTENDFSELYGVNGDSVVFLADRDDIMDKLQNGTHVVLFAHPDDDQKKIVKDLVELTKQYAGVRIYYYDLNDVSEKLGNDIHQLLTPHISSWYFDGSEPVIYMIRNGELVQGFWSYSDNSSDGWKEAMDIMTKDTKPACSGGC
;
A
#
# COMPACT_ATOMS: atom_id res chain seq x y z
N MET A 1 28.94 50.45 25.61
CA MET A 1 29.18 50.91 24.22
C MET A 1 29.06 49.71 23.29
N LYS A 2 28.25 49.88 22.24
CA LYS A 2 28.19 49.18 20.94
C LYS A 2 28.21 47.63 20.89
N LYS A 3 27.03 47.11 20.51
CA LYS A 3 26.74 45.80 19.91
C LYS A 3 27.65 45.56 18.70
N ILE A 4 28.13 44.33 18.53
CA ILE A 4 28.56 43.82 17.23
C ILE A 4 27.82 42.49 17.02
N LEU A 5 26.75 42.58 16.22
CA LEU A 5 26.16 41.47 15.48
C LEU A 5 27.20 41.02 14.46
N ILE A 6 27.52 39.73 14.42
CA ILE A 6 28.10 39.10 13.23
C ILE A 6 27.05 38.18 12.66
N LEU A 7 26.43 38.64 11.57
CA LEU A 7 25.80 37.81 10.57
C LEU A 7 26.87 36.93 9.93
N LEU A 8 26.76 35.60 10.04
CA LEU A 8 27.26 34.67 9.03
C LEU A 8 26.05 33.85 8.59
N ALA A 9 25.40 34.27 7.51
CA ALA A 9 25.67 33.79 6.17
C ALA A 9 25.01 32.43 5.93
N ALA A 10 23.84 32.55 5.30
CA ALA A 10 23.09 31.52 4.63
C ALA A 10 23.99 30.44 3.99
N VAL A 11 23.95 29.23 4.55
CA VAL A 11 24.15 28.02 3.76
C VAL A 11 22.77 27.69 3.19
N LEU A 12 22.40 28.43 2.15
CA LEU A 12 21.29 28.06 1.27
C LEU A 12 21.77 26.91 0.40
N LEU A 13 20.98 25.83 0.43
CA LEU A 13 20.65 24.94 -0.70
C LEU A 13 21.85 24.24 -1.37
N LEU A 14 21.89 22.91 -1.23
CA LEU A 14 21.96 21.95 -2.34
C LEU A 14 22.17 20.53 -1.77
N ALA A 15 21.11 19.97 -1.19
CA ALA A 15 20.87 18.54 -1.22
C ALA A 15 19.36 18.39 -1.42
N GLY A 16 18.98 17.88 -2.59
CA GLY A 16 17.70 18.14 -3.24
C GLY A 16 16.47 17.89 -2.37
N CYS A 17 15.61 18.90 -2.30
CA CYS A 17 14.18 18.64 -2.26
C CYS A 17 13.83 17.99 -3.60
N SER A 18 14.03 16.67 -3.71
CA SER A 18 13.25 15.89 -4.66
C SER A 18 11.82 16.00 -4.16
N GLY A 19 11.07 16.95 -4.73
CA GLY A 19 9.65 17.08 -4.50
C GLY A 19 8.97 15.85 -5.07
N ASN A 20 8.99 14.75 -4.32
CA ASN A 20 7.91 13.78 -4.42
C ASN A 20 6.72 14.49 -3.79
N ASP A 21 5.92 15.16 -4.62
CA ASP A 21 4.62 15.64 -4.20
C ASP A 21 3.86 14.41 -3.69
N LYS A 22 3.70 14.31 -2.37
CA LYS A 22 3.00 13.19 -1.75
C LYS A 22 1.54 13.27 -2.17
N LYS A 23 1.08 12.29 -2.95
CA LYS A 23 -0.34 12.13 -3.30
C LYS A 23 -1.19 12.04 -2.03
N THR A 24 -2.37 12.62 -2.08
CA THR A 24 -3.32 12.81 -0.96
C THR A 24 -4.63 12.06 -1.22
N GLU A 25 -5.44 11.86 -0.17
CA GLU A 25 -6.79 11.26 -0.27
C GLU A 25 -7.70 11.97 -1.29
N ASN A 26 -7.51 13.29 -1.48
CA ASN A 26 -8.23 14.06 -2.49
C ASN A 26 -7.81 13.65 -3.91
N ASP A 27 -6.51 13.43 -4.14
CA ASP A 27 -6.00 12.97 -5.44
C ASP A 27 -6.56 11.59 -5.78
N PHE A 28 -6.68 10.69 -4.80
CA PHE A 28 -7.33 9.38 -4.99
C PHE A 28 -8.79 9.52 -5.40
N SER A 29 -9.50 10.41 -4.69
CA SER A 29 -10.92 10.62 -4.91
C SER A 29 -11.20 11.21 -6.29
N GLU A 30 -10.34 12.09 -6.78
CA GLU A 30 -10.41 12.63 -8.14
C GLU A 30 -10.10 11.57 -9.21
N LEU A 31 -9.07 10.75 -9.00
CA LEU A 31 -8.65 9.70 -9.95
C LEU A 31 -9.66 8.55 -10.08
N TYR A 32 -10.21 8.12 -8.93
CA TYR A 32 -11.03 6.93 -8.84
C TYR A 32 -12.50 7.21 -8.56
N GLY A 33 -12.92 8.45 -8.29
CA GLY A 33 -14.32 8.79 -8.05
C GLY A 33 -14.95 8.08 -6.84
N VAL A 34 -14.12 7.67 -5.87
CA VAL A 34 -14.53 7.06 -4.60
C VAL A 34 -13.79 7.74 -3.46
N ASN A 35 -14.46 7.90 -2.32
CA ASN A 35 -13.82 8.46 -1.14
C ASN A 35 -12.63 7.59 -0.70
N GLY A 36 -11.44 8.19 -0.64
CA GLY A 36 -10.17 7.57 -0.25
C GLY A 36 -9.90 7.47 1.25
N ASP A 37 -10.87 7.67 2.15
CA ASP A 37 -10.67 7.63 3.62
C ASP A 37 -10.01 6.32 4.13
N SER A 38 -10.15 5.20 3.41
CA SER A 38 -9.50 3.92 3.74
C SER A 38 -8.16 3.72 3.03
N VAL A 39 -7.77 4.65 2.16
CA VAL A 39 -6.61 4.56 1.28
C VAL A 39 -5.50 5.45 1.81
N VAL A 40 -4.33 4.86 1.97
CA VAL A 40 -3.11 5.55 2.32
C VAL A 40 -2.14 5.39 1.16
N PHE A 41 -1.73 6.51 0.57
CA PHE A 41 -0.60 6.51 -0.36
C PHE A 41 0.67 6.29 0.43
N LEU A 42 1.37 5.19 0.18
CA LEU A 42 2.69 4.99 0.73
C LEU A 42 3.73 5.54 -0.22
N ALA A 43 4.63 6.32 0.36
CA ALA A 43 5.78 6.87 -0.31
C ALA A 43 7.01 6.22 0.32
N ASP A 44 7.80 5.54 -0.52
CA ASP A 44 9.02 4.80 -0.19
C ASP A 44 8.85 3.37 0.36
N ARG A 45 9.89 2.55 0.13
CA ARG A 45 9.99 1.12 0.45
C ARG A 45 10.00 0.84 1.95
N ASP A 46 10.65 1.68 2.73
CA ASP A 46 10.93 1.39 4.13
C ASP A 46 9.68 1.66 4.98
N ASP A 47 8.86 2.65 4.60
CA ASP A 47 7.52 2.86 5.14
C ASP A 47 6.61 1.63 4.88
N ILE A 48 6.74 0.98 3.72
CA ILE A 48 6.02 -0.26 3.39
C ILE A 48 6.40 -1.36 4.38
N MET A 49 7.69 -1.55 4.62
CA MET A 49 8.18 -2.60 5.52
C MET A 49 7.62 -2.45 6.93
N ASP A 50 7.60 -1.22 7.47
CA ASP A 50 7.06 -0.94 8.80
C ASP A 50 5.56 -1.24 8.88
N LYS A 51 4.79 -0.83 7.87
CA LYS A 51 3.33 -1.06 7.84
C LYS A 51 2.98 -2.52 7.63
N LEU A 52 3.68 -3.22 6.74
CA LEU A 52 3.40 -4.62 6.48
C LEU A 52 3.56 -5.49 7.71
N GLN A 53 4.55 -5.20 8.57
CA GLN A 53 4.85 -5.99 9.77
C GLN A 53 3.76 -5.89 10.84
N ASN A 54 2.99 -4.80 10.88
CA ASN A 54 2.10 -4.50 11.99
C ASN A 54 0.69 -4.14 11.50
N GLY A 55 -0.29 -5.02 11.72
CA GLY A 55 -1.70 -4.73 11.44
C GLY A 55 -2.30 -5.52 10.26
N THR A 56 -3.48 -5.09 9.82
CA THR A 56 -4.29 -5.81 8.84
C THR A 56 -4.54 -4.90 7.64
N HIS A 57 -3.91 -5.23 6.51
CA HIS A 57 -3.74 -4.29 5.40
C HIS A 57 -3.96 -4.95 4.05
N VAL A 58 -4.40 -4.13 3.10
CA VAL A 58 -4.37 -4.46 1.68
C VAL A 58 -3.25 -3.68 1.03
N VAL A 59 -2.40 -4.33 0.27
CA VAL A 59 -1.47 -3.67 -0.64
C VAL A 59 -2.02 -3.78 -2.06
N LEU A 60 -2.21 -2.66 -2.72
CA LEU A 60 -2.77 -2.57 -4.06
C LEU A 60 -1.77 -1.87 -4.99
N PHE A 61 -1.34 -2.56 -6.04
CA PHE A 61 -0.65 -1.97 -7.17
C PHE A 61 -1.62 -1.87 -8.33
N ALA A 62 -1.87 -0.66 -8.84
CA ALA A 62 -2.73 -0.47 -10.00
C ALA A 62 -2.43 0.83 -10.74
N HIS A 63 -2.71 0.85 -12.04
CA HIS A 63 -2.76 2.07 -12.84
C HIS A 63 -4.11 2.80 -12.62
N PRO A 64 -4.15 4.13 -12.75
CA PRO A 64 -5.37 4.92 -12.79
C PRO A 64 -6.01 4.93 -14.19
N ASP A 65 -5.94 3.82 -14.92
CA ASP A 65 -6.64 3.65 -16.20
C ASP A 65 -8.05 3.10 -16.02
N ASP A 66 -8.85 3.16 -17.08
CA ASP A 66 -10.28 2.83 -17.00
C ASP A 66 -10.54 1.35 -16.72
N ASP A 67 -9.61 0.45 -17.11
CA ASP A 67 -9.75 -0.99 -16.93
C ASP A 67 -9.54 -1.39 -15.46
N GLN A 68 -8.55 -0.77 -14.79
CA GLN A 68 -8.23 -1.05 -13.39
C GLN A 68 -9.09 -0.25 -12.40
N LYS A 69 -9.60 0.92 -12.80
CA LYS A 69 -10.46 1.77 -11.94
C LYS A 69 -11.62 1.02 -11.32
N LYS A 70 -12.27 0.10 -12.05
CA LYS A 70 -13.39 -0.67 -11.52
C LYS A 70 -12.95 -1.56 -10.35
N ILE A 71 -11.82 -2.26 -10.49
CA ILE A 71 -11.27 -3.12 -9.44
C ILE A 71 -10.94 -2.30 -8.19
N VAL A 72 -10.28 -1.16 -8.39
CA VAL A 72 -9.94 -0.26 -7.28
C VAL A 72 -11.19 0.22 -6.54
N LYS A 73 -12.23 0.64 -7.27
CA LYS A 73 -13.51 1.07 -6.69
C LYS A 73 -14.18 -0.03 -5.87
N ASP A 74 -14.27 -1.23 -6.44
CA ASP A 74 -14.94 -2.36 -5.79
C ASP A 74 -14.19 -2.79 -4.51
N LEU A 75 -12.86 -2.80 -4.55
CA LEU A 75 -12.03 -3.10 -3.40
C LEU A 75 -12.17 -2.03 -2.31
N VAL A 76 -12.15 -0.74 -2.66
CA VAL A 76 -12.35 0.36 -1.71
C VAL A 76 -13.72 0.24 -1.04
N GLU A 77 -14.78 -0.02 -1.80
CA GLU A 77 -16.12 -0.20 -1.25
C GLU A 77 -16.21 -1.42 -0.34
N LEU A 78 -15.54 -2.52 -0.68
CA LEU A 78 -15.45 -3.69 0.18
C LEU A 78 -14.76 -3.36 1.51
N THR A 79 -13.65 -2.63 1.51
CA THR A 79 -12.91 -2.31 2.75
C THR A 79 -13.72 -1.51 3.76
N LYS A 80 -14.70 -0.73 3.33
CA LYS A 80 -15.60 0.01 4.25
C LYS A 80 -16.41 -0.92 5.16
N GLN A 81 -16.57 -2.19 4.78
CA GLN A 81 -17.27 -3.20 5.58
C GLN A 81 -16.37 -3.81 6.67
N TYR A 82 -15.05 -3.57 6.61
CA TYR A 82 -14.06 -4.17 7.50
C TYR A 82 -13.32 -3.09 8.29
N ALA A 83 -13.78 -2.86 9.52
CA ALA A 83 -13.18 -1.86 10.40
C ALA A 83 -11.69 -2.13 10.64
N GLY A 84 -10.87 -1.08 10.51
CA GLY A 84 -9.42 -1.16 10.76
C GLY A 84 -8.59 -1.65 9.57
N VAL A 85 -9.21 -2.08 8.48
CA VAL A 85 -8.50 -2.41 7.24
C VAL A 85 -8.17 -1.13 6.47
N ARG A 86 -6.91 -1.00 6.06
CA ARG A 86 -6.43 0.09 5.19
C ARG A 86 -5.93 -0.47 3.87
N ILE A 87 -6.13 0.29 2.80
CA ILE A 87 -5.53 0.04 1.48
C ILE A 87 -4.29 0.90 1.36
N TYR A 88 -3.15 0.27 1.18
CA TYR A 88 -1.92 0.91 0.76
C TYR A 88 -1.81 0.84 -0.75
N TYR A 89 -2.07 1.98 -1.38
CA TYR A 89 -2.15 2.08 -2.84
C TYR A 89 -0.82 2.55 -3.43
N TYR A 90 -0.44 1.89 -4.52
CA TYR A 90 0.73 2.17 -5.34
C TYR A 90 0.29 2.42 -6.78
N ASP A 91 0.53 3.64 -7.24
CA ASP A 91 0.38 3.98 -8.65
C ASP A 91 1.53 3.37 -9.43
N LEU A 92 1.19 2.47 -10.35
CA LEU A 92 2.16 1.80 -11.20
C LEU A 92 2.91 2.73 -12.16
N ASN A 93 2.40 3.94 -12.38
CA ASN A 93 3.13 4.96 -13.13
C ASN A 93 4.30 5.56 -12.32
N ASP A 94 4.21 5.54 -10.99
CA ASP A 94 5.20 6.18 -10.09
C ASP A 94 6.14 5.16 -9.45
N VAL A 95 5.73 3.91 -9.34
CA VAL A 95 6.53 2.83 -8.78
C VAL A 95 7.43 2.23 -9.83
N SER A 96 8.75 2.30 -9.62
CA SER A 96 9.70 1.58 -10.48
C SER A 96 9.40 0.07 -10.46
N GLU A 97 9.50 -0.59 -11.62
CA GLU A 97 9.36 -2.05 -11.75
C GLU A 97 10.19 -2.82 -10.70
N LYS A 98 11.41 -2.36 -10.43
CA LYS A 98 12.29 -2.91 -9.39
C LYS A 98 11.65 -2.92 -8.01
N LEU A 99 11.00 -1.82 -7.61
CA LEU A 99 10.33 -1.73 -6.30
C LEU A 99 9.13 -2.68 -6.22
N GLY A 100 8.33 -2.77 -7.30
CA GLY A 100 7.23 -3.74 -7.38
C GLY A 100 7.72 -5.19 -7.23
N ASN A 101 8.81 -5.53 -7.93
CA ASN A 101 9.46 -6.84 -7.82
C ASN A 101 10.05 -7.10 -6.42
N ASP A 102 10.69 -6.11 -5.79
CA ASP A 102 11.27 -6.22 -4.45
C ASP A 102 10.17 -6.51 -3.40
N ILE A 103 9.01 -5.85 -3.50
CA ILE A 103 7.86 -6.07 -2.60
C ILE A 103 7.23 -7.44 -2.84
N HIS A 104 7.08 -7.86 -4.10
CA HIS A 104 6.59 -9.21 -4.40
C HIS A 104 7.49 -10.27 -3.81
N GLN A 105 8.80 -10.26 -4.12
CA GLN A 105 9.74 -11.26 -3.63
C GLN A 105 9.76 -11.36 -2.11
N LEU A 106 9.55 -10.24 -1.42
CA LEU A 106 9.43 -10.22 0.03
C LEU A 106 8.18 -10.96 0.51
N LEU A 107 7.03 -10.71 -0.12
CA LEU A 107 5.74 -11.26 0.29
C LEU A 107 5.55 -12.72 -0.17
N THR A 108 6.18 -13.11 -1.26
CA THR A 108 6.07 -14.43 -1.89
C THR A 108 7.45 -15.01 -2.24
N PRO A 109 8.36 -15.18 -1.25
CA PRO A 109 9.75 -15.59 -1.52
C PRO A 109 9.88 -16.99 -2.14
N HIS A 110 8.80 -17.78 -2.14
CA HIS A 110 8.75 -19.12 -2.74
C HIS A 110 8.21 -19.12 -4.19
N ILE A 111 7.74 -17.98 -4.68
CA ILE A 111 7.20 -17.82 -6.04
C ILE A 111 8.27 -17.17 -6.91
N SER A 112 9.11 -17.99 -7.52
CA SER A 112 10.24 -17.51 -8.33
C SER A 112 9.90 -17.18 -9.79
N SER A 113 8.69 -17.55 -10.26
CA SER A 113 8.29 -17.46 -11.67
C SER A 113 7.38 -16.28 -11.99
N TRP A 114 7.25 -15.32 -11.07
CA TRP A 114 6.43 -14.15 -11.30
C TRP A 114 7.26 -12.98 -11.83
N TYR A 115 6.67 -12.25 -12.76
CA TYR A 115 7.23 -11.04 -13.34
C TYR A 115 6.18 -9.93 -13.22
N PHE A 116 6.56 -8.84 -12.58
CA PHE A 116 5.74 -7.63 -12.55
C PHE A 116 5.97 -6.82 -13.82
N ASP A 117 5.01 -6.81 -14.73
CA ASP A 117 5.04 -5.90 -15.88
C ASP A 117 4.13 -4.67 -15.69
N GLY A 118 3.39 -4.62 -14.58
CA GLY A 118 2.42 -3.57 -14.27
C GLY A 118 1.14 -3.61 -15.12
N SER A 119 0.97 -4.57 -16.02
CA SER A 119 -0.18 -4.62 -16.93
C SER A 119 -1.51 -4.95 -16.21
N GLU A 120 -1.43 -5.62 -15.07
CA GLU A 120 -2.59 -6.06 -14.28
C GLU A 120 -2.50 -5.52 -12.85
N PRO A 121 -3.66 -5.26 -12.20
CA PRO A 121 -3.68 -4.85 -10.82
C PRO A 121 -3.33 -6.03 -9.91
N VAL A 122 -2.44 -5.78 -8.95
CA VAL A 122 -1.96 -6.79 -8.00
C VAL A 122 -2.39 -6.41 -6.60
N ILE A 123 -3.02 -7.35 -5.91
CA ILE A 123 -3.55 -7.16 -4.55
C ILE A 123 -2.93 -8.20 -3.62
N TYR A 124 -2.37 -7.73 -2.51
CA TYR A 124 -1.91 -8.58 -1.41
C TYR A 124 -2.74 -8.27 -0.16
N MET A 125 -3.31 -9.31 0.45
CA MET A 125 -4.01 -9.24 1.72
C MET A 125 -3.05 -9.71 2.81
N ILE A 126 -2.73 -8.84 3.77
CA ILE A 126 -1.64 -9.04 4.71
C ILE A 126 -2.15 -8.85 6.14
N ARG A 127 -1.68 -9.71 7.04
CA ARG A 127 -2.00 -9.66 8.46
C ARG A 127 -0.72 -9.88 9.26
N ASN A 128 -0.30 -8.86 10.03
CA ASN A 128 0.84 -8.90 10.94
C ASN A 128 2.12 -9.44 10.27
N GLY A 129 2.44 -8.93 9.09
CA GLY A 129 3.61 -9.34 8.31
C GLY A 129 3.42 -10.61 7.47
N GLU A 130 2.31 -11.33 7.63
CA GLU A 130 2.03 -12.56 6.91
C GLU A 130 1.09 -12.33 5.72
N LEU A 131 1.47 -12.85 4.55
CA LEU A 131 0.58 -12.88 3.39
C LEU A 131 -0.56 -13.86 3.65
N VAL A 132 -1.78 -13.35 3.69
CA VAL A 132 -3.01 -14.17 3.77
C VAL A 132 -3.37 -14.68 2.39
N GLN A 133 -3.41 -13.80 1.40
CA GLN A 133 -3.76 -14.13 0.01
C GLN A 133 -3.21 -13.08 -0.96
N GLY A 134 -2.79 -13.51 -2.15
CA GLY A 134 -2.45 -12.62 -3.25
C GLY A 134 -3.35 -12.84 -4.47
N PHE A 135 -3.60 -11.78 -5.22
CA PHE A 135 -4.38 -11.76 -6.46
C PHE A 135 -3.57 -10.99 -7.51
N TRP A 136 -3.32 -11.62 -8.66
CA TRP A 136 -2.24 -11.19 -9.57
C TRP A 136 -2.73 -10.85 -10.96
N SER A 137 -3.99 -11.19 -11.26
CA SER A 137 -4.58 -11.05 -12.58
C SER A 137 -6.05 -10.66 -12.48
N TYR A 138 -6.61 -10.14 -13.58
CA TYR A 138 -8.04 -9.86 -13.65
C TYR A 138 -8.90 -11.09 -13.34
N SER A 139 -8.46 -12.29 -13.75
CA SER A 139 -9.18 -13.55 -13.49
C SER A 139 -9.14 -13.98 -12.02
N ASP A 140 -8.07 -13.63 -11.31
CA ASP A 140 -7.95 -13.92 -9.87
C ASP A 140 -8.73 -12.90 -9.04
N ASN A 141 -8.90 -11.69 -9.56
CA ASN A 141 -9.53 -10.55 -8.94
C ASN A 141 -11.06 -10.65 -8.91
N SER A 142 -11.56 -11.58 -8.09
CA SER A 142 -12.98 -11.76 -7.81
C SER A 142 -13.37 -11.15 -6.46
N SER A 143 -14.56 -10.53 -6.41
CA SER A 143 -15.11 -9.95 -5.18
C SER A 143 -15.25 -10.98 -4.05
N ASP A 144 -15.58 -12.23 -4.41
CA ASP A 144 -15.78 -13.31 -3.45
C ASP A 144 -14.45 -13.75 -2.83
N GLY A 145 -13.40 -13.88 -3.64
CA GLY A 145 -12.06 -14.18 -3.15
C GLY A 145 -11.52 -13.09 -2.24
N TRP A 146 -11.74 -11.81 -2.59
CA TRP A 146 -11.36 -10.70 -1.71
C TRP A 146 -12.11 -10.73 -0.39
N LYS A 147 -13.42 -11.02 -0.42
CA LYS A 147 -14.25 -11.09 0.77
C LYS A 147 -13.81 -12.22 1.70
N GLU A 148 -13.51 -13.40 1.15
CA GLU A 148 -12.98 -14.52 1.92
C GLU A 148 -11.65 -14.18 2.58
N ALA A 149 -10.72 -13.56 1.85
CA ALA A 149 -9.44 -13.13 2.41
C ALA A 149 -9.62 -12.06 3.50
N MET A 150 -10.54 -11.11 3.31
CA MET A 150 -10.90 -10.10 4.31
C MET A 150 -11.48 -10.70 5.59
N ASP A 151 -12.36 -11.69 5.47
CA ASP A 151 -12.89 -12.43 6.61
C ASP A 151 -11.78 -13.17 7.36
N ILE A 152 -10.80 -13.76 6.66
CA ILE A 152 -9.66 -14.45 7.28
C ILE A 152 -8.75 -13.46 8.01
N MET A 153 -8.41 -12.33 7.36
CA MET A 153 -7.46 -11.37 7.92
C MET A 153 -8.03 -10.57 9.10
N THR A 154 -9.37 -10.43 9.18
CA THR A 154 -10.06 -9.68 10.24
C THR A 154 -10.71 -10.56 11.32
N LYS A 155 -10.84 -11.87 11.10
CA LYS A 155 -11.26 -12.81 12.17
C LYS A 155 -10.39 -12.63 13.39
N ASP A 156 -11.00 -12.42 14.55
CA ASP A 156 -10.32 -12.44 15.85
C ASP A 156 -9.55 -13.76 15.98
N THR A 157 -8.23 -13.72 15.76
CA THR A 157 -7.37 -14.73 16.33
C THR A 157 -7.32 -14.34 17.79
N LYS A 158 -8.13 -15.02 18.62
CA LYS A 158 -7.82 -15.05 20.06
C LYS A 158 -6.31 -15.29 20.14
N PRO A 159 -5.54 -14.45 20.86
CA PRO A 159 -4.15 -14.80 21.11
C PRO A 159 -4.19 -16.23 21.61
N ALA A 160 -3.42 -17.11 20.95
CA ALA A 160 -3.33 -18.50 21.36
C ALA A 160 -3.13 -18.45 22.86
N CYS A 161 -4.14 -18.91 23.62
CA CYS A 161 -4.01 -18.99 25.06
C CYS A 161 -2.71 -19.72 25.26
N SER A 162 -1.70 -19.00 25.78
CA SER A 162 -0.45 -19.58 26.20
C SER A 162 -0.85 -20.54 27.31
N GLY A 163 -1.11 -21.78 26.92
CA GLY A 163 -1.41 -22.87 27.81
C GLY A 163 -0.24 -23.00 28.75
N GLY A 164 -0.50 -22.74 30.02
CA GLY A 164 0.47 -22.81 31.10
C GLY A 164 -0.26 -22.52 32.39
N CYS A 165 -0.67 -23.63 33.02
CA CYS A 165 -1.43 -23.79 34.26
C CYS A 165 -1.10 -22.82 35.40
#